data_AF-A0A5A7VNK6-F1
#
_entry.id   AF-A0A5A7VNK6-F1
#
_cell.length_a   1.000
_cell.length_b   1.000
_cell.length_c   1.000
_cell.angle_alpha   90.00
_cell.angle_beta   90.00
_cell.angle_gamma   90.00
#
_symmetry.space_group_name_H-M   'P 1'
#
loop_
_entity.id
_entity.type
_entity.pdbx_description
1 polymer ?
#
loop_
_entity_poly.entity_id
_entity_poly.type
_entity_poly.pdbx_seq_one_letter_code
_entity_poly.pdbx_strand_id
1 'polypeptide(L)'
;MNKSLFALVLTLGLGSLAGAHAATPAPALNDAQIAHIAYTAGVIDITAAKQALQKSHNKDVRAFAQEMARDHAAVNDQALALVKKLGVTPQDNPTSKSLASGAAAEQKKLAALSGSAYDKAYVANEVAFHKTVNGALSGTLIPSAQNAELKSLLETGLKLFQSHQMHAEHLAQSLK
;
A
#
# COMPACT_ATOMS: atom_id res chain seq x y z
N MET A 1 -63.75 44.22 -8.89
CA MET A 1 -64.30 43.60 -7.66
C MET A 1 -65.11 42.38 -8.06
N ASN A 2 -65.17 41.38 -7.17
CA ASN A 2 -65.72 40.01 -7.30
C ASN A 2 -64.61 39.01 -7.68
N LYS A 3 -63.74 38.57 -6.75
CA LYS A 3 -63.94 37.55 -5.69
C LYS A 3 -64.61 36.28 -6.22
N SER A 4 -63.86 35.17 -6.25
CA SER A 4 -64.10 34.02 -5.37
C SER A 4 -63.11 32.88 -5.63
N LEU A 5 -62.60 32.32 -4.52
CA LEU A 5 -61.90 31.05 -4.44
C LEU A 5 -62.87 29.88 -4.64
N PHE A 6 -62.32 28.77 -5.17
CA PHE A 6 -62.44 27.36 -4.74
C PHE A 6 -62.51 26.43 -5.96
N ALA A 7 -61.53 25.55 -6.12
CA ALA A 7 -61.75 24.10 -6.25
C ALA A 7 -60.44 23.36 -6.50
N LEU A 8 -60.24 22.37 -5.64
CA LEU A 8 -59.26 21.30 -5.64
C LEU A 8 -59.28 20.48 -6.95
N VAL A 9 -58.11 20.25 -7.56
CA VAL A 9 -57.90 19.12 -8.48
C VAL A 9 -56.68 18.33 -8.00
N LEU A 10 -56.98 17.17 -7.43
CA LEU A 10 -56.06 16.08 -7.13
C LEU A 10 -55.62 15.45 -8.46
N THR A 11 -54.32 15.43 -8.76
CA THR A 11 -53.76 14.56 -9.81
C THR A 11 -52.42 13.95 -9.38
N LEU A 12 -52.35 12.64 -9.62
CA LEU A 12 -51.27 11.68 -9.38
C LEU A 12 -49.95 12.11 -10.04
N GLY A 13 -48.80 11.75 -9.43
CA GLY A 13 -47.51 11.87 -10.10
C GLY A 13 -46.31 11.29 -9.35
N LEU A 14 -46.01 10.03 -9.66
CA LEU A 14 -44.68 9.38 -9.70
C LEU A 14 -43.80 9.42 -8.45
N GLY A 15 -43.87 8.32 -7.68
CA GLY A 15 -42.78 7.90 -6.81
C GLY A 15 -41.53 7.56 -7.63
N SER A 16 -40.51 8.40 -7.52
CA SER A 16 -39.17 8.09 -8.01
C SER A 16 -38.46 7.25 -6.95
N LEU A 17 -38.49 5.92 -7.10
CA LEU A 17 -37.55 5.04 -6.42
C LEU A 17 -36.17 5.27 -7.04
N ALA A 18 -35.42 6.20 -6.46
CA ALA A 18 -34.00 6.33 -6.73
C ALA A 18 -33.33 5.02 -6.27
N GLY A 19 -33.02 4.16 -7.25
CA GLY A 19 -32.22 2.96 -7.03
C GLY A 19 -30.85 3.36 -6.52
N ALA A 20 -30.67 3.31 -5.20
CA ALA A 20 -29.35 3.26 -4.60
C ALA A 20 -28.65 2.05 -5.19
N HIS A 21 -27.75 2.30 -6.15
CA HIS A 21 -26.78 1.31 -6.58
C HIS A 21 -25.85 1.11 -5.39
N ALA A 22 -26.22 0.20 -4.49
CA ALA A 22 -25.31 -0.33 -3.50
C ALA A 22 -24.15 -0.91 -4.29
N ALA A 23 -23.00 -0.21 -4.28
CA ALA A 23 -21.77 -0.76 -4.80
C ALA A 23 -21.58 -2.09 -4.10
N THR A 24 -21.64 -3.19 -4.86
CA THR A 24 -21.32 -4.51 -4.36
C THR A 24 -19.95 -4.40 -3.69
N PRO A 25 -19.83 -4.75 -2.39
CA PRO A 25 -18.54 -4.75 -1.73
C PRO A 25 -17.57 -5.55 -2.61
N ALA A 26 -16.41 -4.97 -2.89
CA ALA A 26 -15.37 -5.72 -3.58
C ALA A 26 -15.17 -7.06 -2.85
N PRO A 27 -15.07 -8.20 -3.56
CA PRO A 27 -14.86 -9.48 -2.92
C PRO A 27 -13.70 -9.38 -1.93
N ALA A 28 -13.86 -9.95 -0.74
CA ALA A 28 -12.77 -10.04 0.23
C ALA A 28 -11.55 -10.68 -0.44
N LEU A 29 -10.37 -10.11 -0.20
CA LEU A 29 -9.13 -10.63 -0.76
C LEU A 29 -8.92 -12.07 -0.31
N ASN A 30 -8.55 -12.96 -1.24
CA ASN A 30 -8.14 -14.32 -0.89
C ASN A 30 -6.64 -14.37 -0.53
N ASP A 31 -6.20 -15.46 0.11
CA ASP A 31 -4.80 -15.61 0.55
C ASP A 31 -3.77 -15.49 -0.59
N ALA A 32 -4.10 -15.95 -1.81
CA ALA A 32 -3.22 -15.83 -2.98
C ALA A 32 -3.02 -14.37 -3.40
N GLN A 33 -4.09 -13.57 -3.35
CA GLN A 33 -4.05 -12.13 -3.63
C GLN A 33 -3.34 -11.36 -2.53
N ILE A 34 -3.56 -11.73 -1.26
CA ILE A 34 -2.88 -11.14 -0.11
C ILE A 34 -1.37 -11.40 -0.18
N ALA A 35 -0.97 -12.65 -0.44
CA ALA A 35 0.43 -13.03 -0.60
C ALA A 35 1.09 -12.24 -1.74
N HIS A 36 0.39 -12.07 -2.87
CA HIS A 36 0.91 -11.29 -3.99
C HIS A 36 1.06 -9.79 -3.65
N ILE A 37 0.11 -9.18 -2.92
CA ILE A 37 0.22 -7.78 -2.47
C ILE A 37 1.44 -7.61 -1.57
N ALA A 38 1.59 -8.46 -0.56
CA ALA A 38 2.70 -8.39 0.40
C ALA A 38 4.06 -8.57 -0.29
N TYR A 39 4.18 -9.58 -1.16
CA TYR A 39 5.40 -9.83 -1.94
C TYR A 39 5.73 -8.66 -2.87
N THR A 40 4.72 -8.10 -3.55
CA THR A 40 4.89 -6.94 -4.44
C THR A 40 5.42 -5.73 -3.67
N ALA A 41 4.86 -5.43 -2.49
CA ALA A 41 5.34 -4.34 -1.64
C ALA A 41 6.80 -4.55 -1.22
N GLY A 42 7.17 -5.77 -0.80
CA GLY A 42 8.56 -6.10 -0.47
C GLY A 42 9.53 -5.91 -1.64
N VAL A 43 9.15 -6.30 -2.86
CA VAL A 43 9.97 -6.08 -4.06
C VAL A 43 10.14 -4.59 -4.38
N ILE A 44 9.11 -3.78 -4.13
CA ILE A 44 9.17 -2.32 -4.32
C ILE A 44 10.21 -1.70 -3.39
N ASP A 45 10.16 -1.98 -2.09
CA ASP A 45 11.13 -1.43 -1.12
C ASP A 45 12.57 -1.88 -1.42
N ILE A 46 12.76 -3.16 -1.78
CA ILE A 46 14.08 -3.66 -2.20
C ILE A 46 14.59 -2.89 -3.43
N THR A 47 13.71 -2.57 -4.37
CA THR A 47 14.07 -1.87 -5.60
C THR A 47 14.40 -0.40 -5.32
N ALA A 48 13.61 0.28 -4.49
CA ALA A 48 13.86 1.65 -4.05
C ALA A 48 15.18 1.74 -3.27
N ALA A 49 15.40 0.83 -2.33
CA ALA A 49 16.64 0.71 -1.56
C ALA A 49 17.86 0.51 -2.46
N LYS A 50 17.80 -0.39 -3.45
CA LYS A 50 18.89 -0.58 -4.42
C LYS A 50 19.19 0.69 -5.21
N GLN A 51 18.17 1.44 -5.61
CA GLN A 51 18.36 2.73 -6.27
C GLN A 51 19.07 3.72 -5.32
N ALA A 52 18.67 3.77 -4.05
CA ALA A 52 19.30 4.66 -3.06
C ALA A 52 20.76 4.32 -2.81
N LEU A 53 21.11 3.03 -2.80
CA LEU A 53 22.50 2.57 -2.69
C LEU A 53 23.35 2.93 -3.92
N GLN A 54 22.74 3.20 -5.08
CA GLN A 54 23.45 3.67 -6.27
C GLN A 54 23.56 5.20 -6.31
N LYS A 55 22.54 5.91 -5.82
CA LYS A 55 22.42 7.36 -6.01
C LYS A 55 22.85 8.22 -4.82
N SER A 56 22.74 7.71 -3.60
CA SER A 56 23.07 8.47 -2.40
C SER A 56 24.54 8.30 -2.01
N HIS A 57 25.16 9.41 -1.59
CA HIS A 57 26.45 9.43 -0.91
C HIS A 57 26.33 9.72 0.59
N ASN A 58 25.11 9.98 1.09
CA ASN A 58 24.87 10.23 2.50
C ASN A 58 24.94 8.91 3.28
N LYS A 59 25.84 8.82 4.27
CA LYS A 59 26.09 7.61 5.04
C LYS A 59 24.84 7.06 5.74
N ASP A 60 23.97 7.94 6.24
CA ASP A 60 22.80 7.54 7.04
C ASP A 60 21.67 7.06 6.11
N VAL A 61 21.49 7.71 4.95
CA VAL A 61 20.57 7.25 3.90
C VAL A 61 20.98 5.89 3.34
N ARG A 62 22.28 5.69 3.10
CA ARG A 62 22.81 4.42 2.61
C ARG A 62 22.66 3.31 3.65
N ALA A 63 22.92 3.59 4.92
CA ALA A 63 22.74 2.63 6.01
C ALA A 63 21.28 2.18 6.13
N PHE A 64 20.35 3.14 6.09
CA PHE A 64 18.92 2.85 6.04
C PHE A 64 18.57 1.99 4.81
N ALA A 65 19.00 2.38 3.61
CA ALA A 65 18.73 1.59 2.40
C ALA A 65 19.32 0.16 2.44
N GLN A 66 20.47 -0.05 3.09
CA GLN A 66 21.03 -1.40 3.29
C GLN A 66 20.14 -2.26 4.20
N GLU A 67 19.64 -1.66 5.29
CA GLU A 67 18.68 -2.31 6.19
C GLU A 67 17.39 -2.68 5.45
N MET A 68 16.80 -1.73 4.71
CA MET A 68 15.61 -1.96 3.89
C MET A 68 15.79 -3.12 2.91
N ALA A 69 16.87 -3.11 2.13
CA ALA A 69 17.13 -4.15 1.14
C ALA A 69 17.31 -5.55 1.77
N ARG A 70 18.02 -5.63 2.90
CA ARG A 70 18.30 -6.89 3.60
C ARG A 70 17.04 -7.47 4.22
N ASP A 71 16.31 -6.66 4.99
CA ASP A 71 15.22 -7.15 5.80
C ASP A 71 14.00 -7.50 4.93
N HIS A 72 13.69 -6.69 3.90
CA HIS A 72 12.63 -7.02 2.96
C HIS A 72 12.96 -8.23 2.10
N ALA A 73 14.24 -8.44 1.73
CA ALA A 73 14.65 -9.66 1.02
C ALA A 73 14.40 -10.90 1.89
N ALA A 74 14.78 -10.86 3.17
CA ALA A 74 14.54 -11.95 4.10
C ALA A 74 13.04 -12.26 4.29
N VAL A 75 12.19 -11.23 4.41
CA VAL A 75 10.73 -11.41 4.48
C VAL A 75 10.17 -12.00 3.19
N ASN A 76 10.64 -11.55 2.03
CA ASN A 76 10.21 -12.10 0.73
C ASN A 76 10.63 -13.56 0.55
N ASP A 77 11.83 -13.94 1.01
CA ASP A 77 12.27 -15.34 0.99
C ASP A 77 11.38 -16.22 1.87
N GLN A 78 10.99 -15.74 3.06
CA GLN A 78 10.03 -16.42 3.94
C GLN A 78 8.65 -16.53 3.27
N ALA A 79 8.17 -15.46 2.63
CA ALA A 79 6.89 -15.47 1.92
C ALA A 79 6.89 -16.48 0.76
N LEU A 80 7.96 -16.52 -0.04
CA LEU A 80 8.12 -17.48 -1.14
C LEU A 80 8.17 -18.93 -0.64
N ALA A 81 8.90 -19.19 0.45
CA ALA A 81 8.95 -20.50 1.07
C ALA A 81 7.56 -20.93 1.58
N LEU A 82 6.82 -20.00 2.18
CA LEU A 82 5.48 -20.26 2.70
C LEU A 82 4.47 -20.57 1.59
N VAL A 83 4.38 -19.75 0.55
CA VAL A 83 3.43 -20.00 -0.55
C VAL A 83 3.73 -21.31 -1.26
N LYS A 84 5.02 -21.69 -1.39
CA LYS A 84 5.44 -23.00 -1.89
C LYS A 84 4.98 -24.13 -0.98
N LYS A 85 5.18 -24.00 0.34
CA LYS A 85 4.72 -24.98 1.34
C LYS A 85 3.20 -25.19 1.29
N LEU A 86 2.45 -24.10 1.13
CA LEU A 86 0.99 -24.12 1.13
C LEU A 86 0.38 -24.51 -0.23
N GLY A 87 1.18 -24.67 -1.28
CA GLY A 87 0.68 -24.88 -2.65
C GLY A 87 -0.12 -23.68 -3.18
N VAL A 88 0.10 -22.50 -2.62
CA VAL A 88 -0.56 -21.25 -3.03
C VAL A 88 0.26 -20.63 -4.16
N THR A 89 -0.40 -20.35 -5.29
CA THR A 89 0.21 -19.55 -6.36
C THR A 89 -0.19 -18.09 -6.14
N PRO A 90 0.75 -17.16 -5.88
CA PRO A 90 0.41 -15.74 -5.74
C PRO A 90 -0.36 -15.23 -6.96
N GLN A 91 -1.45 -14.51 -6.71
CA GLN A 91 -2.35 -14.01 -7.74
C GLN A 91 -2.32 -12.48 -7.78
N ASP A 92 -1.98 -11.92 -8.94
CA ASP A 92 -2.07 -10.49 -9.15
C ASP A 92 -3.51 -9.97 -8.98
N ASN A 93 -3.63 -8.69 -8.63
CA ASN A 93 -4.92 -8.05 -8.43
C ASN A 93 -4.80 -6.53 -8.65
N PRO A 94 -5.92 -5.79 -8.72
CA PRO A 94 -5.88 -4.34 -8.94
C PRO A 94 -4.99 -3.60 -7.92
N THR A 95 -4.97 -4.02 -6.65
CA THR A 95 -4.13 -3.40 -5.61
C THR A 95 -2.65 -3.59 -5.90
N SER A 96 -2.19 -4.83 -6.16
CA SER A 96 -0.78 -5.07 -6.46
C SER A 96 -0.33 -4.40 -7.76
N LYS A 97 -1.21 -4.34 -8.77
CA LYS A 97 -0.94 -3.60 -10.03
C LYS A 97 -0.80 -2.10 -9.78
N SER A 98 -1.67 -1.53 -8.95
CA SER A 98 -1.60 -0.11 -8.59
C SER A 98 -0.32 0.21 -7.82
N LEU A 99 0.08 -0.64 -6.85
CA LEU A 99 1.34 -0.47 -6.12
C LEU A 99 2.55 -0.49 -7.07
N ALA A 100 2.62 -1.49 -7.95
CA ALA A 100 3.73 -1.61 -8.91
C ALA A 100 3.80 -0.41 -9.87
N SER A 101 2.65 0.06 -10.36
CA SER A 101 2.57 1.21 -11.27
C SER A 101 2.99 2.51 -10.58
N GLY A 102 2.51 2.75 -9.36
CA GLY A 102 2.89 3.91 -8.56
C GLY A 102 4.37 3.92 -8.21
N ALA A 103 4.90 2.77 -7.79
CA ALA A 103 6.32 2.60 -7.49
C ALA A 103 7.21 2.86 -8.70
N ALA A 104 6.84 2.37 -9.89
CA ALA A 104 7.58 2.63 -11.12
C ALA A 104 7.61 4.13 -11.47
N ALA A 105 6.48 4.83 -11.29
CA ALA A 105 6.42 6.27 -11.52
C ALA A 105 7.29 7.05 -10.53
N GLU A 106 7.24 6.71 -9.23
CA GLU A 106 8.08 7.36 -8.22
C GLU A 106 9.56 7.05 -8.42
N GLN A 107 9.92 5.81 -8.76
CA GLN A 107 11.29 5.43 -9.08
C GLN A 107 11.87 6.25 -10.23
N LYS A 108 11.06 6.51 -11.28
CA LYS A 108 11.46 7.36 -12.41
C LYS A 108 11.66 8.82 -11.97
N LYS A 109 10.78 9.35 -11.12
CA LYS A 109 10.93 10.70 -10.55
C LYS A 109 12.19 10.82 -9.70
N LEU A 110 12.43 9.87 -8.81
CA LEU A 110 13.63 9.82 -7.97
C LEU A 110 14.91 9.68 -8.82
N ALA A 111 14.87 8.95 -9.93
CA ALA A 111 16.02 8.78 -10.82
C ALA A 111 16.53 10.12 -11.39
N ALA A 112 15.66 11.11 -11.57
CA ALA A 112 15.99 12.44 -12.08
C ALA A 112 16.63 13.37 -11.02
N LEU A 113 16.64 12.96 -9.74
CA LEU A 113 17.22 13.73 -8.66
C LEU A 113 18.64 13.27 -8.34
N SER A 114 19.41 14.11 -7.64
CA SER A 114 20.77 13.82 -7.18
C SER A 114 21.09 14.54 -5.87
N GLY A 115 22.09 14.02 -5.14
CA GLY A 115 22.57 14.63 -3.90
C GLY A 115 21.46 14.77 -2.85
N SER A 116 21.48 15.86 -2.08
CA SER A 116 20.51 16.10 -1.00
C SER A 116 19.05 16.09 -1.47
N ALA A 117 18.77 16.54 -2.71
CA ALA A 117 17.42 16.48 -3.26
C ALA A 117 16.93 15.03 -3.45
N TYR A 118 17.81 14.13 -3.90
CA TYR A 118 17.51 12.70 -3.97
C TYR A 118 17.29 12.11 -2.58
N ASP A 119 18.21 12.38 -1.65
CA ASP A 119 18.17 11.85 -0.29
C ASP A 119 16.85 12.21 0.42
N LYS A 120 16.45 13.49 0.36
CA LYS A 120 15.19 13.97 0.94
C LYS A 120 13.97 13.32 0.29
N ALA A 121 13.97 13.22 -1.05
CA ALA A 121 12.84 12.64 -1.77
C ALA A 121 12.69 11.14 -1.54
N TYR A 122 13.81 10.40 -1.50
CA TYR A 122 13.82 8.96 -1.20
C TYR A 122 13.26 8.71 0.21
N VAL A 123 13.79 9.38 1.24
CA VAL A 123 13.33 9.16 2.61
C VAL A 123 11.87 9.59 2.80
N ALA A 124 11.44 10.67 2.14
CA ALA A 124 10.03 11.07 2.15
C ALA A 124 9.12 10.01 1.49
N ASN A 125 9.56 9.39 0.38
CA ASN A 125 8.85 8.28 -0.23
C ASN A 125 8.75 7.08 0.73
N GLU A 126 9.84 6.71 1.39
CA GLU A 126 9.86 5.56 2.30
C GLU A 126 8.89 5.76 3.47
N VAL A 127 8.83 6.97 4.05
CA VAL A 127 7.82 7.32 5.08
C VAL A 127 6.40 7.14 4.54
N ALA A 128 6.12 7.67 3.35
CA ALA A 128 4.77 7.60 2.77
C ALA A 128 4.37 6.16 2.41
N PHE A 129 5.27 5.41 1.79
CA PHE A 129 5.05 4.05 1.35
C PHE A 129 4.83 3.11 2.54
N HIS A 130 5.66 3.21 3.59
CA HIS A 130 5.47 2.41 4.80
C HIS A 130 4.16 2.73 5.51
N LYS A 131 3.72 4.00 5.55
CA LYS A 131 2.39 4.35 6.07
C LYS A 131 1.27 3.65 5.30
N THR A 132 1.35 3.65 3.97
CA THR A 132 0.38 2.96 3.12
C THR A 132 0.40 1.44 3.36
N VAL A 133 1.57 0.81 3.38
CA VAL A 133 1.71 -0.64 3.55
C VAL A 133 1.30 -1.07 4.96
N ASN A 134 1.72 -0.36 6.01
CA ASN A 134 1.31 -0.64 7.39
C ASN A 134 -0.20 -0.48 7.59
N GLY A 135 -0.81 0.53 6.96
CA GLY A 135 -2.25 0.71 6.94
C GLY A 135 -2.99 -0.43 6.25
N ALA A 136 -2.50 -0.87 5.09
CA ALA A 136 -3.06 -2.01 4.37
C ALA A 136 -2.91 -3.32 5.16
N LEU A 137 -1.74 -3.57 5.76
CA LEU A 137 -1.48 -4.75 6.58
C LEU A 137 -2.45 -4.83 7.76
N SER A 138 -2.50 -3.77 8.58
CA SER A 138 -3.32 -3.74 9.80
C SER A 138 -4.82 -3.69 9.52
N GLY A 139 -5.25 -2.91 8.52
CA GLY A 139 -6.67 -2.64 8.27
C GLY A 139 -7.34 -3.58 7.27
N THR A 140 -6.58 -4.28 6.41
CA THR A 140 -7.15 -5.08 5.33
C THR A 140 -6.52 -6.46 5.19
N LEU A 141 -5.20 -6.57 5.06
CA LEU A 141 -4.56 -7.82 4.71
C LEU A 141 -4.58 -8.83 5.87
N ILE A 142 -4.16 -8.43 7.07
CA ILE A 142 -4.17 -9.31 8.25
C ILE A 142 -5.60 -9.72 8.66
N PRO A 143 -6.60 -8.81 8.67
CA PRO A 143 -7.99 -9.19 8.90
C PRO A 143 -8.58 -10.13 7.86
N SER A 144 -8.15 -10.03 6.59
CA SER A 144 -8.69 -10.86 5.49
C SER A 144 -7.95 -12.18 5.26
N ALA A 145 -6.78 -12.36 5.90
CA ALA A 145 -5.99 -13.57 5.73
C ALA A 145 -6.66 -14.76 6.44
N GLN A 146 -6.91 -15.83 5.68
CA GLN A 146 -7.62 -17.02 6.13
C GLN A 146 -6.64 -18.09 6.64
N ASN A 147 -5.51 -18.25 5.97
CA ASN A 147 -4.45 -19.16 6.40
C ASN A 147 -3.69 -18.58 7.60
N ALA A 148 -3.63 -19.34 8.70
CA ALA A 148 -2.99 -18.91 9.94
C ALA A 148 -1.47 -18.66 9.82
N GLU A 149 -0.76 -19.43 8.99
CA GLU A 149 0.68 -19.22 8.77
C GLU A 149 0.93 -17.94 7.95
N LEU A 150 0.12 -17.69 6.91
CA LEU A 150 0.18 -16.44 6.15
C LEU A 150 -0.11 -15.24 7.05
N LYS A 151 -1.17 -15.33 7.85
CA LYS A 151 -1.54 -14.28 8.80
C LYS A 151 -0.40 -13.99 9.79
N SER A 152 0.22 -15.02 10.35
CA SER A 152 1.35 -14.87 11.28
C SER A 152 2.58 -14.22 10.62
N LEU A 153 2.87 -14.57 9.36
CA LEU A 153 3.94 -13.93 8.60
C LEU A 153 3.65 -12.43 8.37
N LEU A 154 2.41 -12.07 8.02
CA LEU A 154 2.00 -10.67 7.83
C LEU A 154 2.07 -9.86 9.14
N GLU A 155 1.64 -10.44 10.27
CA GLU A 155 1.75 -9.81 11.59
C GLU A 155 3.21 -9.58 12.01
N THR A 156 4.10 -10.52 11.68
CA THR A 156 5.54 -10.37 11.90
C THR A 156 6.13 -9.28 11.01
N GLY A 157 5.77 -9.28 9.73
CA GLY A 157 6.16 -8.23 8.78
C GLY A 157 5.69 -6.84 9.22
N LEU A 158 4.45 -6.69 9.68
CA LEU A 158 3.90 -5.42 10.17
C LEU A 158 4.76 -4.82 11.29
N LYS A 159 5.21 -5.63 12.26
CA LYS A 159 6.05 -5.13 13.36
C LYS A 159 7.38 -4.58 12.85
N LEU A 160 8.00 -5.28 11.91
CA LEU A 160 9.25 -4.86 11.28
C LEU A 160 9.05 -3.56 10.47
N PHE A 161 8.01 -3.50 9.64
CA PHE A 161 7.74 -2.34 8.79
C PHE A 161 7.30 -1.11 9.58
N GLN A 162 6.72 -1.27 10.77
CA GLN A 162 6.52 -0.16 11.72
C GLN A 162 7.87 0.39 12.23
N SER A 163 8.84 -0.49 12.49
CA SER A 163 10.20 -0.08 12.85
C SER A 163 10.88 0.68 11.72
N HIS A 164 10.80 0.18 10.48
CA HIS A 164 11.33 0.87 9.31
C HIS A 164 10.66 2.24 9.08
N GLN A 165 9.34 2.34 9.27
CA GLN A 165 8.63 3.62 9.20
C GLN A 165 9.20 4.63 10.21
N MET A 166 9.37 4.23 11.47
CA MET A 166 9.93 5.11 12.50
C MET A 166 11.37 5.53 12.17
N HIS A 167 12.19 4.60 11.67
CA HIS A 167 13.55 4.92 11.22
C HIS A 167 13.52 5.94 10.08
N ALA A 168 12.68 5.75 9.06
CA ALA A 168 12.52 6.69 7.95
C ALA A 168 12.05 8.07 8.44
N GLU A 169 11.12 8.14 9.40
CA GLU A 169 10.65 9.40 9.98
C GLU A 169 11.73 10.14 10.77
N HIS A 170 12.57 9.43 11.52
CA HIS A 170 13.72 10.01 12.21
C HIS A 170 14.79 10.48 11.22
N LEU A 171 15.08 9.69 10.20
CA LEU A 171 16.03 10.05 9.15
C LEU A 171 15.55 11.29 8.38
N ALA A 172 14.26 11.40 8.09
CA ALA A 172 13.68 12.57 7.44
C ALA A 172 13.95 13.86 8.25
N GLN A 173 13.91 13.77 9.58
CA GLN A 173 14.15 14.90 10.47
C GLN A 173 15.63 15.28 10.56
N SER A 174 16.56 14.34 10.35
CA SER A 174 18.00 14.61 10.38
C SER A 174 18.55 15.17 9.07
N LEU A 175 17.84 14.96 7.95
CA LEU A 175 18.24 15.43 6.62
C LEU A 175 17.93 16.92 6.33
N LYS A 176 17.56 17.72 7.33
CA LYS A 176 17.16 19.13 7.17
C LYS A 176 18.18 19.95 6.36
#